data_AF-B8A1E7-F1
#
_entry.id   AF-B8A1E7-F1
#
_cell.length_a   1.000
_cell.length_b   1.000
_cell.length_c   1.000
_cell.angle_alpha   90.00
_cell.angle_beta   90.00
_cell.angle_gamma   90.00
#
_symmetry.space_group_name_H-M   'P 1'
#
loop_
_entity.id
_entity.type
_entity.pdbx_description
1 polymer ?
#
loop_
_entity_poly.entity_id
_entity_poly.type
_entity_poly.pdbx_seq_one_letter_code
_entity_poly.pdbx_strand_id
1 'polypeptide(L)'
;MTSTQMSILNVTCPLTGKPVIELMNPVRCVDCKHIYEKDPVMQYIRTKKPPQCPIAGCPRVLERGKVICDPFLLIEIEELRSSETAAPNATNIDDWTDLNDEDEE
;
A
#
# COMPACT_ATOMS: atom_id res chain seq x y z
N MET A 1 -24.21 1.91 -3.54
CA MET A 1 -22.92 1.23 -3.27
C MET A 1 -22.13 2.13 -2.34
N THR A 2 -21.99 1.77 -1.07
CA THR A 2 -21.16 2.52 -0.12
C THR A 2 -19.71 2.17 -0.40
N SER A 3 -19.00 3.04 -1.10
CA SER A 3 -17.55 2.91 -1.27
C SER A 3 -16.91 3.11 0.10
N THR A 4 -16.54 2.02 0.78
CA THR A 4 -15.75 2.11 2.01
C THR A 4 -14.42 2.74 1.61
N GLN A 5 -14.15 3.95 2.10
CA GLN A 5 -12.97 4.70 1.71
C GLN A 5 -11.73 3.99 2.28
N MET A 6 -10.96 3.31 1.43
CA MET A 6 -9.74 2.60 1.82
C MET A 6 -8.76 3.56 2.48
N SER A 7 -8.38 3.31 3.73
CA SER A 7 -7.45 4.17 4.48
C SER A 7 -5.98 3.75 4.35
N ILE A 8 -5.68 2.85 3.42
CA ILE A 8 -4.35 2.31 3.15
C ILE A 8 -3.50 3.36 2.44
N LEU A 9 -2.42 3.81 3.09
CA LEU A 9 -1.58 4.91 2.61
C LEU A 9 -0.37 4.46 1.77
N ASN A 10 -0.08 3.16 1.75
CA ASN A 10 1.00 2.59 0.97
C ASN A 10 0.60 1.21 0.43
N VAL A 11 0.98 0.93 -0.81
CA VAL A 11 0.66 -0.33 -1.51
C VAL A 11 1.74 -1.40 -1.38
N THR A 12 2.94 -1.03 -0.95
CA THR A 12 4.05 -1.96 -0.65
C THR A 12 4.64 -1.70 0.74
N CYS A 13 5.20 -2.74 1.36
CA CYS A 13 5.98 -2.58 2.58
C CYS A 13 7.28 -1.80 2.29
N PRO A 14 7.53 -0.67 2.97
CA PRO A 14 8.71 0.17 2.71
C PRO A 14 10.06 -0.48 3.04
N LEU A 15 10.05 -1.60 3.78
CA LEU A 15 11.27 -2.31 4.20
C LEU A 15 11.57 -3.54 3.34
N THR A 16 10.54 -4.23 2.86
CA THR A 16 10.70 -5.48 2.08
C THR A 16 10.36 -5.34 0.62
N GLY A 17 9.67 -4.26 0.23
CA GLY A 17 9.15 -4.06 -1.13
C GLY A 17 7.95 -4.93 -1.48
N LYS A 18 7.56 -5.88 -0.63
CA LYS A 18 6.41 -6.76 -0.88
C LYS A 18 5.11 -5.96 -0.96
N PRO A 19 4.19 -6.30 -1.88
CA PRO A 19 2.83 -5.76 -1.89
C PRO A 19 2.15 -5.95 -0.53
N VAL A 20 1.37 -4.96 -0.09
CA VAL A 20 0.64 -5.01 1.18
C VAL A 20 -0.34 -6.20 1.21
N ILE A 21 -0.94 -6.50 0.08
CA ILE A 21 -1.82 -7.65 -0.11
C ILE A 21 -1.11 -9.01 0.05
N GLU A 22 0.21 -9.07 -0.05
CA GLU A 22 1.01 -10.30 0.11
C GLU A 22 1.64 -10.45 1.50
N LEU A 23 1.42 -9.50 2.41
CA LEU A 23 2.01 -9.55 3.74
C LEU A 23 1.33 -10.63 4.60
N MET A 24 2.14 -11.53 5.17
CA MET A 24 1.64 -12.58 6.09
C MET A 24 1.27 -12.02 7.46
N ASN A 25 2.06 -11.08 7.97
CA ASN A 25 1.87 -10.44 9.27
C ASN A 25 1.93 -8.91 9.11
N PRO A 26 0.90 -8.29 8.54
CA PRO A 26 0.87 -6.83 8.36
C PRO A 26 0.72 -6.14 9.72
N VAL A 27 1.45 -5.04 9.89
CA VAL A 27 1.33 -4.14 11.04
C VAL A 27 1.30 -2.70 10.55
N ARG A 28 0.57 -1.84 11.25
CA ARG A 28 0.40 -0.42 10.93
C ARG A 28 0.94 0.43 12.07
N CYS A 29 1.66 1.49 11.73
CA CYS A 29 2.05 2.50 12.70
C CYS A 29 0.87 3.42 13.01
N VAL A 30 0.49 3.59 14.26
CA VAL A 30 -0.65 4.44 14.65
C VAL A 30 -0.44 5.93 14.33
N ASP A 31 0.82 6.41 14.34
CA ASP A 31 1.15 7.83 14.17
C ASP A 31 1.20 8.29 12.70
N CYS A 32 1.48 7.38 11.76
CA CYS A 32 1.58 7.69 10.32
C CYS A 32 0.72 6.79 9.43
N LYS A 33 0.04 5.78 9.97
CA LYS A 33 -0.78 4.79 9.26
C LYS A 33 -0.08 3.96 8.18
N HIS A 34 1.24 4.08 8.02
CA HIS A 34 1.99 3.23 7.09
C HIS A 34 2.07 1.77 7.56
N ILE A 35 2.00 0.86 6.60
CA ILE A 35 1.92 -0.59 6.78
C ILE A 35 3.27 -1.25 6.51
N TYR A 36 3.63 -2.22 7.34
CA TYR A 36 4.88 -2.96 7.26
C TYR A 36 4.67 -4.46 7.48
N GLU A 37 5.66 -5.26 7.07
CA GLU A 37 5.80 -6.62 7.55
C GLU A 37 6.37 -6.62 8.97
N LYS A 38 5.76 -7.39 9.88
CA LYS A 38 6.02 -7.37 11.33
C LYS A 38 7.49 -7.60 11.70
N ASP A 39 8.10 -8.69 11.25
CA ASP A 39 9.47 -9.02 11.70
C ASP A 39 10.51 -8.03 11.16
N PRO A 40 10.49 -7.63 9.87
CA PRO A 40 11.38 -6.60 9.33
C PRO A 40 11.26 -5.25 10.05
N VAL A 41 10.04 -4.76 10.33
CA VAL A 41 9.88 -3.47 11.02
C VAL A 41 10.33 -3.54 12.48
N MET A 42 10.09 -4.66 13.15
CA MET A 42 10.57 -4.86 14.52
C MET A 42 12.10 -4.89 14.57
N GLN A 43 12.76 -5.48 13.57
CA GLN A 43 14.22 -5.47 13.46
C GLN A 43 14.76 -4.08 13.10
N TYR A 44 14.09 -3.36 12.20
CA TYR A 44 14.42 -1.98 11.85
C TYR A 44 14.39 -1.06 13.07
N ILE A 45 13.31 -1.12 13.87
CA ILE A 45 13.17 -0.35 15.12
C ILE A 45 14.29 -0.65 16.12
N ARG A 46 14.77 -1.90 16.20
CA ARG A 46 15.85 -2.30 17.10
C ARG A 46 17.23 -1.78 16.67
N THR A 47 17.46 -1.68 15.36
CA THR A 47 18.80 -1.46 14.79
C THR A 47 19.06 -0.01 14.39
N LYS A 48 18.03 0.75 13.97
CA LYS A 48 18.17 2.16 13.59
C LYS A 48 17.94 3.11 14.76
N LYS A 49 18.68 4.23 14.78
CA LYS A 49 18.61 5.27 15.82
C LYS A 49 18.73 6.67 15.21
N PRO A 50 17.66 7.51 15.21
CA PRO A 50 16.28 7.14 15.50
C PRO A 50 15.68 6.29 14.34
N PRO A 51 14.77 5.34 14.64
CA PRO A 51 14.11 4.54 13.61
C PRO A 51 13.00 5.34 12.91
N GLN A 52 13.36 6.23 11.97
CA GLN A 52 12.38 7.02 11.21
C GLN A 52 11.54 6.15 10.27
N CYS A 53 10.30 6.56 9.99
CA CYS A 53 9.48 5.95 8.96
C CYS A 53 10.22 5.99 7.60
N PRO A 54 10.38 4.86 6.89
CA PRO A 54 11.10 4.82 5.61
C PRO A 54 10.34 5.44 4.42
N ILE A 55 9.06 5.82 4.59
CA ILE A 55 8.32 6.52 3.54
C ILE A 55 8.87 7.94 3.38
N ALA A 56 9.21 8.30 2.14
CA ALA A 56 9.70 9.63 1.81
C ALA A 56 8.72 10.71 2.29
N GLY A 57 9.25 11.72 2.98
CA GLY A 57 8.46 12.84 3.52
C GLY A 57 7.69 12.55 4.81
N CYS A 58 7.72 11.33 5.35
CA CYS A 58 7.10 11.04 6.64
C CYS A 58 8.05 11.40 7.81
N PRO A 59 7.72 12.37 8.68
CA PRO A 59 8.61 12.80 9.76
C PRO A 59 8.54 11.90 11.02
N ARG A 60 7.69 10.86 11.02
CA ARG A 60 7.43 10.06 12.23
C ARG A 60 8.59 9.15 12.56
N VAL A 61 8.88 9.03 13.86
CA VAL A 61 9.79 8.02 14.41
C VAL A 61 8.96 6.81 14.84
N LEU A 62 9.37 5.62 14.42
CA LEU A 62 8.69 4.37 14.71
C LEU A 62 9.01 3.90 16.12
N GLU A 63 7.98 3.58 16.89
CA GLU A 63 8.11 3.02 18.22
C GLU A 63 7.47 1.64 18.28
N ARG A 64 8.08 0.71 19.03
CA ARG A 64 7.62 -0.68 19.08
C ARG A 64 6.18 -0.81 19.58
N GLY A 65 5.77 0.02 20.53
CA GLY A 65 4.40 0.05 21.07
C GLY A 65 3.37 0.70 20.14
N LYS A 66 3.82 1.36 19.08
CA LYS A 66 2.98 2.10 18.12
C LYS A 66 2.81 1.40 16.77
N VAL A 67 3.52 0.29 16.57
CA VAL A 67 3.42 -0.54 15.37
C VAL A 67 2.66 -1.82 15.73
N ILE A 68 1.38 -1.87 15.37
CA ILE A 68 0.43 -2.89 15.82
C ILE A 68 -0.31 -3.51 14.64
N CYS A 69 -0.77 -4.75 14.80
CA CYS A 69 -1.74 -5.35 13.88
C CYS A 69 -3.14 -5.08 14.46
N ASP A 70 -3.83 -4.06 13.97
CA ASP A 70 -5.22 -3.81 14.37
C ASP A 70 -6.20 -4.65 13.51
N PRO A 71 -7.38 -5.05 14.04
CA PRO A 71 -8.32 -5.89 13.29
C PRO A 71 -8.85 -5.24 12.00
N PHE A 72 -8.96 -3.91 11.96
CA PHE A 72 -9.46 -3.21 10.78
C PHE A 72 -8.47 -3.26 9.62
N LEU A 73 -7.17 -3.21 9.89
CA LEU A 73 -6.11 -3.35 8.88
C LEU A 73 -6.27 -4.64 8.06
N LEU A 74 -6.62 -5.76 8.72
CA LEU A 74 -6.80 -7.03 8.03
C LEU A 74 -8.03 -7.00 7.10
N ILE A 75 -9.11 -6.34 7.54
CA ILE A 75 -10.32 -6.16 6.72
C ILE A 75 -10.00 -5.29 5.50
N GLU A 76 -9.32 -4.16 5.69
CA GLU A 76 -8.95 -3.25 4.60
C GLU A 76 -8.04 -3.92 3.56
N ILE A 77 -7.10 -4.77 4.00
CA ILE A 77 -6.22 -5.53 3.11
C ILE A 77 -7.01 -6.62 2.35
N GLU A 78 -7.97 -7.27 3.00
CA GLU A 78 -8.81 -8.28 2.35
C GLU A 78 -9.76 -7.67 1.31
N GLU A 79 -10.29 -6.48 1.59
CA GLU A 79 -11.04 -5.68 0.62
C GLU A 79 -10.18 -5.31 -0.60
N LEU A 80 -8.90 -4.93 -0.40
CA LEU A 80 -7.96 -4.69 -1.50
C LEU A 80 -7.72 -5.93 -2.36
N ARG A 81 -7.52 -7.10 -1.74
CA ARG A 81 -7.32 -8.36 -2.49
C ARG A 81 -8.52 -8.70 -3.36
N SER A 82 -9.72 -8.46 -2.83
CA SER A 82 -10.98 -8.74 -3.52
C SER A 82 -11.18 -7.80 -4.72
N SER A 83 -10.76 -6.54 -4.62
CA SER A 83 -10.87 -5.58 -5.72
C SER A 83 -9.81 -5.78 -6.82
N GLU A 84 -8.58 -6.17 -6.48
CA GLU A 84 -7.54 -6.51 -7.47
C GLU A 84 -7.93 -7.74 -8.30
N THR A 85 -8.54 -8.75 -7.68
CA THR A 85 -9.03 -9.95 -8.39
C THR A 85 -10.17 -9.63 -9.36
N ALA A 86 -10.93 -8.56 -9.12
CA ALA A 86 -11.99 -8.09 -10.01
C ALA A 86 -11.48 -7.26 -11.21
N ALA A 87 -10.20 -6.89 -11.25
CA ALA A 87 -9.60 -6.10 -12.32
C ALA A 87 -8.25 -6.67 -12.81
N PRO A 88 -8.22 -7.87 -13.42
CA PRO A 88 -6.96 -8.45 -13.89
C PRO A 88 -6.39 -7.78 -15.17
N ASN A 89 -6.90 -6.63 -15.63
CA ASN A 89 -6.45 -6.05 -16.91
C ASN A 89 -6.79 -4.56 -17.15
N ALA A 90 -6.51 -3.67 -16.19
CA ALA A 90 -6.57 -2.22 -16.46
C ALA A 90 -5.36 -1.67 -17.25
N THR A 91 -4.64 -2.52 -17.97
CA THR A 91 -3.51 -2.16 -18.87
C THR A 91 -3.88 -2.15 -20.35
N ASN A 92 -5.14 -2.41 -20.72
CA ASN A 92 -5.59 -2.36 -22.12
C ASN A 92 -6.55 -1.19 -22.35
N ILE A 93 -6.04 0.04 -22.20
CA ILE A 93 -6.68 1.21 -22.80
C ILE A 93 -6.08 1.32 -24.20
N ASP A 94 -6.70 0.66 -25.18
CA ASP A 94 -6.37 0.91 -26.59
C ASP A 94 -6.83 2.34 -26.92
N ASP A 95 -5.85 3.18 -27.23
CA ASP A 95 -6.04 4.54 -27.73
C ASP A 95 -6.50 4.47 -29.20
N TRP A 96 -7.81 4.62 -29.44
CA TRP A 96 -8.40 4.61 -30.79
C TRP A 96 -8.56 6.03 -31.37
N THR A 97 -7.68 6.96 -31.02
CA THR A 97 -7.72 8.32 -31.58
C THR A 97 -6.86 8.42 -32.85
N ASP A 98 -7.20 7.64 -33.88
CA ASP A 98 -6.72 7.87 -35.25
C ASP A 98 -7.90 8.34 -36.12
N LEU A 99 -8.29 9.59 -35.88
CA LEU A 99 -9.03 10.39 -36.86
C LEU A 99 -8.00 10.93 -37.85
N ASN A 100 -7.58 10.12 -38.81
CA ASN A 100 -6.96 10.67 -40.01
C ASN A 100 -8.06 10.93 -41.03
N ASP A 101 -8.61 12.13 -40.95
CA ASP A 101 -9.29 12.79 -42.06
C ASP A 101 -8.25 12.95 -43.18
N GLU A 102 -8.28 12.07 -44.19
CA GLU A 102 -7.67 12.33 -45.48
C GLU A 102 -8.76 12.30 -46.54
N ASP A 103 -9.21 13.51 -46.87
CA ASP A 103 -9.88 13.87 -48.11
C ASP A 103 -9.10 13.39 -49.36
N GLU A 104 -9.82 13.30 -50.48
CA GLU A 104 -9.38 13.15 -51.89
C GLU A 104 -9.34 11.72 -52.48
N GLU A 105 -10.44 11.29 -53.16
CA GLU A 105 -10.61 11.44 -54.63
C GLU A 105 -12.06 11.16 -55.08
#